data_AF-A0A6A0AGW6-F1
#
_entry.id   AF-A0A6A0AGW6-F1
#
_cell.length_a   1.000
_cell.length_b   1.000
_cell.length_c   1.000
_cell.angle_alpha   90.00
_cell.angle_beta   90.00
_cell.angle_gamma   90.00
#
_symmetry.space_group_name_H-M   'P 1'
#
loop_
_entity.id
_entity.type
_entity.pdbx_description
1 polymer ?
#
loop_
_entity_poly.entity_id
_entity_poly.type
_entity_poly.pdbx_seq_one_letter_code
_entity_poly.pdbx_strand_id
1 'polypeptide(L)'
;MESLGGDQAWFDRFLAEHAAVLYYWLLIAFYLVSPKVAYNFMQRVEHHAADTYCEFLESNRELLASIPPPVVALNYYRNQDLYLFDSFQTSSKASGVQRRPDCNTLLDVFIN
;
A
#
# COMPACT_ATOMS: atom_id res chain seq x y z
N MET A 1 -4.37 0.25 -7.19
CA MET A 1 -4.84 1.47 -7.88
C MET A 1 -5.11 1.22 -9.36
N GLU A 2 -4.35 0.36 -10.05
CA GLU A 2 -4.63 -0.03 -11.45
C GLU A 2 -6.05 -0.59 -11.66
N SER A 3 -6.52 -1.48 -10.77
CA SER A 3 -7.90 -2.00 -10.80
C SER A 3 -8.99 -0.94 -10.60
N LEU A 4 -8.62 0.27 -10.15
CA LEU A 4 -9.49 1.44 -10.02
C LEU A 4 -9.33 2.42 -11.18
N GLY A 5 -8.52 2.07 -12.19
CA GLY A 5 -8.33 2.85 -13.42
C GLY A 5 -7.12 3.77 -13.45
N GLY A 6 -6.22 3.69 -12.45
CA GLY A 6 -5.06 4.58 -12.35
C GLY A 6 -4.01 4.45 -13.47
N ASP A 7 -4.12 3.46 -14.35
CA ASP A 7 -3.22 3.17 -15.47
C ASP A 7 -3.88 3.30 -16.85
N GLN A 8 -5.14 3.74 -16.91
CA GLN A 8 -5.89 3.81 -18.17
C GLN A 8 -5.24 4.77 -19.18
N ALA A 9 -4.74 5.92 -18.73
CA ALA A 9 -4.05 6.85 -19.60
C ALA A 9 -2.65 6.32 -19.93
N TRP A 10 -2.28 6.39 -21.22
CA TRP A 10 -0.91 6.03 -21.65
C TRP A 10 0.15 6.94 -21.00
N PHE A 11 -0.17 8.22 -20.80
CA PHE A 11 0.75 9.18 -20.19
C PHE A 11 1.09 8.82 -18.74
N ASP A 12 0.11 8.36 -17.95
CA ASP A 12 0.33 7.93 -16.56
C ASP A 12 1.31 6.75 -16.51
N ARG A 13 1.14 5.78 -17.41
CA ARG A 13 2.06 4.63 -17.54
C ARG A 13 3.46 5.06 -17.95
N PHE A 14 3.58 5.91 -18.96
CA PHE A 14 4.86 6.43 -19.43
C PHE A 14 5.61 7.15 -18.31
N LEU A 15 4.93 8.06 -17.61
CA LEU A 15 5.54 8.82 -16.53
C LEU A 15 5.93 7.92 -15.35
N ALA A 16 5.05 6.98 -14.95
CA ALA A 16 5.31 6.06 -13.85
C ALA A 16 6.54 5.18 -14.11
N GLU A 17 6.68 4.63 -15.31
CA GLU A 17 7.82 3.76 -15.67
C GLU A 17 9.15 4.52 -15.61
N HIS A 18 9.21 5.71 -16.21
CA HIS A 18 10.44 6.51 -16.23
C HIS A 18 10.77 7.08 -14.83
N ALA A 19 9.76 7.47 -14.06
CA ALA A 19 9.94 7.90 -12.68
C ALA A 19 10.47 6.76 -11.80
N ALA A 20 9.98 5.53 -11.98
CA ALA A 20 10.46 4.36 -11.22
C ALA A 20 11.94 4.06 -11.49
N VAL A 21 12.38 4.10 -12.76
CA VAL A 21 13.80 3.91 -13.12
C VAL A 21 14.67 5.01 -12.52
N LEU A 22 14.25 6.27 -12.62
CA LEU A 22 14.97 7.40 -12.04
C LEU A 22 15.04 7.29 -10.51
N TYR A 23 13.94 6.95 -9.87
CA TYR A 23 13.85 6.77 -8.41
C TYR A 23 14.78 5.66 -7.92
N TYR A 24 14.84 4.53 -8.62
CA TYR A 24 15.75 3.43 -8.30
C TYR A 24 17.22 3.88 -8.27
N TRP A 25 17.67 4.59 -9.31
CA TRP A 25 19.05 5.09 -9.37
C TRP A 25 19.36 6.16 -8.33
N LEU A 26 18.39 7.03 -8.02
CA LEU A 26 18.52 8.00 -6.93
C LEU A 26 18.71 7.32 -5.57
N LEU A 27 17.93 6.27 -5.28
CA LEU A 27 18.08 5.51 -4.03
C LEU A 27 19.45 4.82 -3.94
N ILE A 28 19.94 4.24 -5.04
CA ILE A 28 21.30 3.68 -5.08
C ILE A 28 22.34 4.76 -4.78
N ALA A 29 22.25 5.92 -5.43
CA ALA A 29 23.18 7.02 -5.21
C ALA A 29 23.15 7.48 -3.74
N PHE A 30 21.98 7.65 -3.14
CA PHE A 30 21.84 7.99 -1.72
C PHE A 30 22.46 6.93 -0.82
N TYR A 31 22.24 5.65 -1.12
CA TYR A 31 22.79 4.56 -0.32
C TYR A 31 24.32 4.50 -0.39
N LEU A 32 24.89 4.69 -1.59
CA LEU A 32 26.34 4.73 -1.80
C LEU A 32 27.01 5.91 -1.10
N VAL A 33 26.35 7.08 -1.06
CA VAL A 33 26.85 8.26 -0.33
C VAL A 33 26.70 8.07 1.18
N SER A 34 25.51 7.66 1.65
CA SER A 34 25.24 7.40 3.06
C SER A 34 23.94 6.60 3.24
N PRO A 35 24.00 5.36 3.77
CA PRO A 35 22.79 4.59 4.07
C PRO A 35 21.79 5.34 4.96
N LYS A 36 22.29 6.16 5.91
CA LYS A 36 21.42 6.97 6.79
C LYS A 36 20.57 7.97 6.00
N VAL A 37 21.12 8.57 4.94
CA VAL A 37 20.37 9.50 4.08
C VAL A 37 19.29 8.77 3.31
N ALA A 38 19.60 7.58 2.76
CA ALA A 38 18.61 6.76 2.07
C ALA A 38 17.44 6.38 2.99
N TYR A 39 17.71 5.92 4.21
CA TYR A 39 16.66 5.58 5.18
C TYR A 39 15.82 6.80 5.61
N ASN A 40 16.46 7.94 5.90
CA ASN A 40 15.74 9.16 6.25
C ASN A 40 14.89 9.67 5.09
N PHE A 41 15.36 9.53 3.85
CA PHE A 41 14.60 9.89 2.66
C PHE A 41 13.35 9.02 2.52
N MET A 42 13.49 7.69 2.61
CA MET A 42 12.35 6.77 2.58
C MET A 42 11.34 7.07 3.69
N GLN A 43 11.80 7.32 4.91
CA GLN A 43 10.91 7.68 6.02
C GLN A 43 10.07 8.93 5.73
N ARG A 44 10.65 9.94 5.08
CA ARG A 44 9.92 11.16 4.70
C ARG A 44 8.89 10.90 3.60
N VAL A 45 9.20 10.02 2.65
CA VAL A 45 8.25 9.58 1.63
C VAL A 45 7.05 8.90 2.29
N GLU A 46 7.28 8.01 3.26
CA GLU A 46 6.21 7.34 4.00
C GLU A 46 5.36 8.33 4.82
N HIS A 47 5.98 9.30 5.50
CA HIS A 47 5.24 10.33 6.21
C HIS A 47 4.33 11.13 5.27
N HIS A 48 4.87 11.56 4.12
CA HIS A 48 4.08 12.31 3.16
C HIS A 48 2.95 11.47 2.54
N ALA A 49 3.19 10.18 2.31
CA ALA A 49 2.15 9.25 1.85
C ALA A 49 1.04 9.13 2.90
N ALA A 50 1.38 8.94 4.17
CA ALA A 50 0.41 8.88 5.27
C ALA A 50 -0.44 10.15 5.35
N ASP A 51 0.19 11.33 5.31
CA ASP A 51 -0.52 12.62 5.35
C ASP A 51 -1.51 12.75 4.18
N THR A 52 -1.07 12.41 2.96
CA THR A 52 -1.89 12.51 1.74
C THR A 52 -3.07 11.53 1.77
N TYR A 53 -2.86 10.29 2.25
CA TYR A 53 -3.94 9.32 2.39
C TYR A 53 -4.95 9.73 3.46
N CYS A 54 -4.49 10.27 4.59
CA CYS A 54 -5.38 10.81 5.62
C CYS A 54 -6.27 11.93 5.06
N GLU A 55 -5.68 12.92 4.39
CA GLU A 55 -6.44 14.02 3.78
C GLU A 55 -7.46 13.52 2.75
N PHE A 56 -7.06 12.57 1.91
CA PHE A 56 -7.95 11.94 0.92
C PHE A 56 -9.12 11.19 1.59
N LEU A 57 -8.84 10.43 2.65
CA LEU A 57 -9.86 9.68 3.40
C LEU A 57 -10.87 10.60 4.07
N GLU A 58 -10.40 11.65 4.74
CA GLU A 58 -11.26 12.63 5.40
C GLU A 58 -12.18 13.31 4.39
N SER A 59 -11.65 13.68 3.23
CA SER A 59 -12.39 14.39 2.19
C SER A 59 -13.39 13.51 1.43
N ASN A 60 -13.18 12.20 1.36
CA ASN A 60 -13.95 11.28 0.50
C ASN A 60 -14.64 10.14 1.25
N ARG A 61 -14.71 10.20 2.59
CA ARG A 61 -15.12 9.09 3.45
C ARG A 61 -16.45 8.44 3.04
N GLU A 62 -17.48 9.25 2.79
CA GLU A 62 -18.82 8.75 2.43
C GLU A 62 -18.82 8.05 1.08
N LEU A 63 -18.13 8.62 0.09
CA LEU A 63 -17.99 8.03 -1.24
C LEU A 63 -17.26 6.68 -1.15
N LEU A 64 -16.15 6.61 -0.44
CA LEU A 64 -15.35 5.40 -0.29
C LEU A 64 -16.13 4.28 0.43
N ALA A 65 -17.01 4.63 1.37
CA ALA A 65 -17.88 3.66 2.04
C ALA A 65 -18.95 3.08 1.10
N SER A 66 -19.31 3.79 0.03
CA SER A 66 -20.31 3.32 -0.94
C SER A 66 -19.74 2.37 -2.00
N ILE A 67 -18.42 2.40 -2.22
CA ILE A 67 -17.77 1.65 -3.31
C ILE A 67 -17.36 0.26 -2.80
N PRO A 68 -17.64 -0.83 -3.54
CA PRO A 68 -17.17 -2.16 -3.17
C PRO A 68 -15.64 -2.28 -3.32
N PRO A 69 -14.97 -3.11 -2.50
CA PRO A 69 -13.53 -3.29 -2.56
C PRO A 69 -13.14 -4.03 -3.85
N PRO A 70 -11.99 -3.69 -4.46
CA PRO A 70 -11.49 -4.41 -5.60
C PRO A 70 -11.09 -5.84 -5.22
N VAL A 71 -11.27 -6.79 -6.14
CA VAL A 71 -10.98 -8.23 -5.94
C VAL A 71 -9.54 -8.46 -5.45
N VAL A 72 -8.58 -7.68 -5.95
CA VAL A 72 -7.18 -7.77 -5.53
C VAL A 72 -7.01 -7.47 -4.04
N ALA A 73 -7.72 -6.49 -3.49
CA ALA A 73 -7.66 -6.16 -2.06
C ALA A 73 -8.34 -7.24 -1.21
N LEU A 74 -9.47 -7.80 -1.68
CA LEU A 74 -10.11 -8.95 -1.01
C LEU A 74 -9.15 -10.13 -0.91
N ASN A 75 -8.45 -10.46 -2.00
CA ASN A 75 -7.44 -11.52 -2.00
C ASN A 75 -6.26 -11.20 -1.08
N TYR A 76 -5.84 -9.94 -1.01
CA TYR A 76 -4.73 -9.54 -0.16
C TYR A 76 -5.07 -9.59 1.34
N TYR A 77 -6.28 -9.22 1.76
CA TYR A 77 -6.64 -9.14 3.18
C TYR A 77 -7.34 -10.40 3.72
N ARG A 78 -8.06 -11.14 2.87
CA ARG A 78 -8.96 -12.22 3.31
C ARG A 78 -8.58 -13.62 2.81
N ASN A 79 -7.55 -13.78 1.97
CA ASN A 79 -7.19 -15.10 1.47
C ASN A 79 -6.64 -16.01 2.58
N GLN A 80 -6.82 -17.32 2.41
CA GLN A 80 -6.59 -18.32 3.45
C GLN A 80 -5.10 -18.51 3.81
N ASP A 81 -4.19 -18.23 2.88
CA ASP A 81 -2.75 -18.34 3.09
C ASP A 81 -2.02 -17.08 2.61
N LEU A 82 -1.92 -16.08 3.50
CA LEU A 82 -1.17 -14.84 3.27
C LEU A 82 0.34 -15.12 3.29
N TYR A 83 0.86 -15.90 2.36
CA TYR A 83 2.29 -16.26 2.30
C TYR A 83 2.81 -16.89 3.59
N LEU A 84 2.12 -17.92 4.11
CA LEU A 84 2.50 -18.63 5.33
C LEU A 84 2.59 -17.75 6.58
N PHE A 85 2.00 -16.54 6.56
CA PHE A 85 2.03 -15.61 7.68
C PHE A 85 1.53 -16.26 8.98
N ASP A 86 0.39 -16.94 8.90
CA ASP A 86 -0.18 -17.68 10.05
C ASP A 86 0.68 -18.89 10.45
N SER A 87 1.46 -19.44 9.51
CA SER A 87 2.38 -20.56 9.77
C SER A 87 3.66 -20.12 10.48
N PHE A 88 4.20 -18.94 10.15
CA PHE A 88 5.42 -18.39 10.74
C PHE A 88 5.16 -17.53 11.99
N GLN A 89 3.97 -16.95 12.13
CA GLN A 89 3.64 -16.11 13.27
C GLN A 89 3.25 -16.94 14.49
N THR A 90 4.22 -17.16 15.38
CA THR A 90 4.04 -17.92 16.62
C THR A 90 3.01 -17.30 17.55
N SER A 91 2.83 -15.98 17.53
CA SER A 91 1.87 -15.27 18.39
C SER A 91 0.41 -15.56 18.00
N SER A 92 0.12 -15.80 16.71
CA SER A 92 -1.24 -16.08 16.23
C SER A 92 -1.69 -17.50 16.60
N LYS A 93 -0.76 -18.47 16.59
CA LYS A 93 -1.03 -19.84 17.07
C LYS A 93 -1.42 -19.89 18.55
N ALA A 94 -0.86 -18.98 19.37
CA ALA A 94 -1.16 -18.92 20.80
C ALA A 94 -2.52 -18.28 21.11
N SER A 95 -2.96 -17.30 20.31
CA SER A 95 -4.24 -16.61 20.49
C SER A 95 -5.40 -17.27 19.73
N GLY A 96 -5.12 -18.08 18.72
CA GLY A 96 -6.13 -18.66 17.82
C GLY A 96 -6.78 -17.65 16.87
N VAL A 97 -6.34 -16.38 16.88
CA VAL A 97 -6.90 -15.30 16.07
C VAL A 97 -6.07 -15.13 14.80
N GLN A 98 -6.69 -15.35 13.64
CA GLN A 98 -6.11 -15.06 12.33
C GLN A 98 -6.29 -13.58 12.00
N ARG A 99 -5.26 -12.94 11.43
CA ARG A 99 -5.33 -11.53 11.00
C ARG A 99 -6.10 -11.46 9.67
N ARG A 100 -7.43 -11.36 9.78
CA ARG A 100 -8.36 -11.20 8.65
C ARG A 100 -9.22 -9.96 8.91
N PRO A 101 -8.74 -8.76 8.56
CA PRO A 101 -9.52 -7.55 8.79
C PRO A 101 -10.76 -7.50 7.89
N ASP A 102 -11.74 -6.70 8.29
CA ASP A 102 -12.94 -6.47 7.49
C ASP A 102 -12.60 -5.71 6.22
N CYS A 103 -13.07 -6.17 5.07
CA CYS A 103 -12.79 -5.60 3.76
C CYS A 103 -14.08 -5.70 2.93
N ASN A 104 -15.10 -4.93 3.31
CA ASN A 104 -16.44 -4.95 2.72
C ASN A 104 -16.67 -3.74 1.81
N THR A 105 -15.94 -2.65 2.04
CA THR A 105 -15.99 -1.41 1.27
C THR A 105 -14.59 -0.98 0.85
N LEU A 106 -14.51 -0.05 -0.11
CA LEU A 106 -13.23 0.55 -0.49
C LEU A 106 -12.64 1.36 0.67
N LEU A 107 -13.46 1.97 1.51
CA LEU A 107 -13.01 2.63 2.74
C LEU A 107 -12.23 1.67 3.64
N ASP A 108 -12.73 0.44 3.82
CA ASP A 108 -12.05 -0.57 4.64
C ASP A 108 -10.65 -0.90 4.10
N VAL A 109 -10.49 -0.90 2.77
CA VAL A 109 -9.18 -1.14 2.12
C VAL A 109 -8.15 -0.09 2.52
N PHE A 110 -8.55 1.16 2.69
CA PHE A 110 -7.64 2.24 3.09
C PHE A 110 -7.33 2.25 4.60
N ILE A 111 -8.17 1.63 5.43
CA ILE A 111 -8.02 1.62 6.89
C ILE A 111 -7.24 0.39 7.39
N ASN A 112 -7.27 -0.72 6.64
CA ASN A 112 -6.68 -2.02 7.02
C ASN A 112 -5.15 -2.14 6.87
#